data_AF-A0A4P2QDI9-F1
#
_entry.id   AF-A0A4P2QDI9-F1
#
_cell.length_a   1.000
_cell.length_b   1.000
_cell.length_c   1.000
_cell.angle_alpha   90.00
_cell.angle_beta   90.00
_cell.angle_gamma   90.00
#
_symmetry.space_group_name_H-M   'P 1'
#
loop_
_entity.id
_entity.type
_entity.pdbx_description
1 polymer ?
#
loop_
_entity_poly.entity_id
_entity_poly.type
_entity_poly.pdbx_seq_one_letter_code
_entity_poly.pdbx_strand_id
1 'polypeptide(L)'
;MTRSFPLRRDQAAQHVDVPPGGEIVLRGKLVCSTDGSIVDAATTTWPAGAPGGASVDSGGLVDFAQGGFHVTRRDPEAHEVHAVATGGPAPACALAGVEAPCLPLRLLPLARMRLQTARELSGCLKGGITVEVPGAVVPPVPPGAAPYVQGAAVLLGVGALAAIGWAAQRRRARSPSGQLIALARRTRAKLRRADPVVAAPLAPAVEAALGALKQRGVDAASAEGRRIAEVLRRVEVRLDASVVEARADREQRIADELVREVESALEAVDEVAAARRDHR
;
A
#
# COMPACT_ATOMS: atom_id res chain seq x y z
N MET A 1 -2.92 -35.74 15.40
CA MET A 1 -1.67 -35.71 16.18
C MET A 1 -0.92 -34.43 15.81
N THR A 2 -0.51 -33.63 16.79
CA THR A 2 0.28 -32.40 16.55
C THR A 2 1.72 -32.79 16.28
N ARG A 3 2.29 -32.33 15.16
CA ARG A 3 3.71 -32.49 14.84
C ARG A 3 4.46 -31.24 15.29
N SER A 4 5.57 -31.38 16.00
CA SER A 4 6.39 -30.25 16.45
C SER A 4 7.86 -30.44 16.05
N PHE A 5 8.50 -29.35 15.62
CA PHE A 5 9.92 -29.35 15.26
C PHE A 5 10.56 -27.98 15.48
N PRO A 6 11.87 -27.91 15.75
CA PRO A 6 12.56 -26.62 15.91
C PRO A 6 12.75 -25.92 14.56
N LEU A 7 12.61 -24.60 14.56
CA LEU A 7 12.95 -23.75 13.44
C LEU A 7 14.47 -23.68 13.28
N ARG A 8 14.97 -24.19 12.16
CA ARG A 8 16.38 -24.32 11.85
C ARG A 8 16.96 -23.01 11.36
N ARG A 9 17.94 -22.46 12.09
CA ARG A 9 18.60 -21.18 11.76
C ARG A 9 19.78 -21.32 10.78
N ASP A 10 20.21 -22.54 10.53
CA ASP A 10 21.29 -22.87 9.61
C ASP A 10 20.82 -22.98 8.15
N GLN A 11 19.52 -22.79 7.90
CA GLN A 11 18.90 -22.87 6.58
C GLN A 11 18.21 -21.55 6.22
N ALA A 12 18.24 -21.19 4.93
CA ALA A 12 17.57 -19.98 4.45
C ALA A 12 16.04 -20.10 4.48
N ALA A 13 15.52 -21.31 4.29
CA ALA A 13 14.10 -21.63 4.39
C ALA A 13 13.91 -23.08 4.85
N GLN A 14 12.83 -23.35 5.59
CA GLN A 14 12.48 -24.70 6.06
C GLN A 14 11.08 -25.09 5.56
N HIS A 15 10.98 -26.20 4.82
CA HIS A 15 9.69 -26.72 4.37
C HIS A 15 8.78 -27.08 5.55
N VAL A 16 7.48 -26.85 5.40
CA VAL A 16 6.45 -27.26 6.36
C VAL A 16 5.38 -28.06 5.62
N ASP A 17 5.27 -29.34 5.98
CA ASP A 17 4.26 -30.23 5.41
C ASP A 17 2.88 -29.94 6.01
N VAL A 18 2.19 -28.99 5.37
CA VAL A 18 0.83 -28.57 5.72
C VAL A 18 0.04 -28.25 4.45
N PRO A 19 -1.17 -28.80 4.28
CA PRO A 19 -2.00 -28.51 3.11
C PRO A 19 -2.52 -27.07 3.15
N PRO A 20 -2.95 -26.51 2.00
CA PRO A 20 -3.66 -25.23 1.96
C PRO A 20 -4.85 -25.20 2.93
N GLY A 21 -4.97 -24.12 3.69
CA GLY A 21 -5.96 -23.97 4.77
C GLY A 21 -5.52 -24.56 6.11
N GLY A 22 -4.43 -25.33 6.16
CA GLY A 22 -3.86 -25.84 7.40
C GLY A 22 -3.17 -24.76 8.22
N GLU A 23 -3.36 -24.80 9.53
CA GLU A 23 -2.75 -23.89 10.48
C GLU A 23 -1.38 -24.40 10.95
N ILE A 24 -0.48 -23.47 11.22
CA ILE A 24 0.76 -23.68 11.96
C ILE A 24 0.83 -22.66 13.09
N VAL A 25 1.44 -23.05 14.20
CA VAL A 25 1.70 -22.18 15.36
C VAL A 25 3.20 -22.14 15.61
N LEU A 26 3.78 -20.96 15.63
CA LEU A 26 5.19 -20.76 15.98
C LEU A 26 5.25 -20.22 17.40
N ARG A 27 6.00 -20.90 18.26
CA ARG A 27 6.15 -20.55 19.68
C ARG A 27 7.60 -20.32 20.03
N GLY A 28 7.83 -19.31 20.86
CA GLY A 28 9.13 -19.04 21.45
C GLY A 28 9.83 -17.84 20.83
N LYS A 29 11.02 -17.58 21.34
CA LYS A 29 11.76 -16.35 21.07
C LYS A 29 13.25 -16.58 21.04
N LEU A 30 13.93 -15.64 20.42
CA LEU A 30 15.37 -15.48 20.43
C LEU A 30 15.70 -14.18 21.14
N VAL A 31 16.72 -14.19 21.99
CA VAL A 31 17.23 -12.99 22.66
C VAL A 31 18.65 -12.75 22.17
N CYS A 32 18.93 -11.57 21.62
CA CYS A 32 20.28 -11.23 21.20
C CYS A 32 21.10 -10.73 22.40
N SER A 33 22.21 -11.40 22.69
CA SER A 33 23.07 -11.07 23.84
C SER A 33 23.77 -9.71 23.72
N THR A 34 23.84 -9.13 22.51
CA THR A 34 24.57 -7.88 22.24
C THR A 34 23.73 -6.64 22.50
N ASP A 35 22.46 -6.66 22.10
CA ASP A 35 21.57 -5.50 22.17
C ASP A 35 20.34 -5.72 23.06
N GLY A 36 20.17 -6.93 23.62
CA GLY A 36 19.03 -7.30 24.46
C GLY A 36 17.70 -7.41 23.72
N SER A 37 17.69 -7.31 22.38
CA SER A 37 16.48 -7.41 21.58
C SER A 37 15.90 -8.82 21.61
N ILE A 38 14.57 -8.89 21.59
CA ILE A 38 13.81 -10.14 21.58
C ILE A 38 13.18 -10.28 20.20
N VAL A 39 13.48 -11.38 19.50
CA VAL A 39 12.98 -11.67 18.16
C VAL A 39 12.15 -12.94 18.22
N ASP A 40 10.86 -12.86 17.92
CA ASP A 40 10.02 -14.03 17.69
C ASP A 40 9.81 -14.27 16.19
N ALA A 41 8.85 -15.12 15.83
CA ALA A 41 8.62 -15.44 14.43
C ALA A 41 8.15 -14.23 13.59
N ALA A 42 7.38 -13.30 14.16
CA ALA A 42 6.73 -12.19 13.43
C ALA A 42 7.08 -10.79 13.95
N THR A 43 7.70 -10.66 15.12
CA THR A 43 8.00 -9.39 15.78
C THR A 43 9.45 -9.32 16.29
N THR A 44 9.94 -8.08 16.40
CA THR A 44 11.17 -7.75 17.12
C THR A 44 10.86 -6.70 18.18
N THR A 45 11.15 -7.00 19.43
CA THR A 45 11.01 -6.10 20.58
C THR A 45 12.37 -5.55 20.98
N TRP A 46 12.48 -4.24 21.04
CA TRP A 46 13.68 -3.51 21.43
C TRP A 46 13.59 -3.05 22.90
N PRO A 47 14.66 -3.21 23.70
CA PRO A 47 14.68 -2.75 25.07
C PRO A 47 14.76 -1.22 25.17
N ALA A 48 14.47 -0.65 26.34
CA ALA A 48 14.54 0.79 26.58
C ALA A 48 15.93 1.41 26.31
N GLY A 49 17.00 0.62 26.44
CA GLY A 49 18.37 1.04 26.15
C GLY A 49 18.75 1.01 24.67
N ALA A 50 17.87 0.58 23.77
CA ALA A 50 18.14 0.56 22.34
C ALA A 50 18.11 1.98 21.74
N PRO A 51 18.83 2.23 20.63
CA PRO A 51 18.68 3.47 19.87
C PRO A 51 17.22 3.66 19.43
N GLY A 52 16.57 4.74 19.88
CA GLY A 52 15.14 4.98 19.63
C GLY A 52 14.20 4.56 20.78
N GLY A 53 14.73 4.00 21.86
CA GLY A 53 13.96 3.59 23.05
C GLY A 53 13.24 2.25 22.88
N ALA A 54 12.37 1.93 23.84
CA ALA A 54 11.60 0.70 23.82
C ALA A 54 10.56 0.73 22.70
N SER A 55 10.57 -0.27 21.82
CA SER A 55 9.66 -0.36 20.69
C SER A 55 9.40 -1.81 20.27
N VAL A 56 8.33 -2.02 19.49
CA VAL A 56 7.98 -3.33 18.91
C VAL A 56 7.78 -3.14 17.41
N ASP A 57 8.65 -3.77 16.63
CA ASP A 57 8.60 -3.73 15.17
C ASP A 57 7.86 -4.95 14.61
N SER A 58 7.09 -4.72 13.54
CA SER A 58 6.30 -5.76 12.85
C SER A 58 7.12 -6.72 11.96
N GLY A 59 8.43 -6.83 12.21
CA GLY A 59 9.35 -7.72 11.50
C GLY A 59 10.07 -8.68 12.46
N GLY A 60 9.72 -9.96 12.40
CA GLY A 60 10.38 -11.03 13.14
C GLY A 60 11.34 -11.85 12.29
N LEU A 61 11.66 -13.05 12.77
CA LEU A 61 12.59 -13.96 12.12
C LEU A 61 12.06 -14.55 10.80
N VAL A 62 10.75 -14.69 10.63
CA VAL A 62 10.15 -15.40 9.49
C VAL A 62 9.45 -14.44 8.52
N ASP A 63 9.64 -14.66 7.22
CA ASP A 63 8.85 -14.01 6.16
C ASP A 63 7.68 -14.89 5.73
N PHE A 64 6.57 -14.81 6.47
CA PHE A 64 5.37 -15.61 6.20
C PHE A 64 4.81 -15.40 4.79
N ALA A 65 4.74 -14.14 4.34
CA ALA A 65 4.14 -13.80 3.06
C ALA A 65 4.93 -14.43 1.89
N GLN A 66 6.25 -14.35 1.94
CA GLN A 66 7.10 -14.96 0.90
C GLN A 66 7.18 -16.50 1.01
N GLY A 67 6.82 -17.05 2.18
CA GLY A 67 6.76 -18.48 2.48
C GLY A 67 5.45 -19.18 2.10
N GLY A 68 4.44 -18.43 1.64
CA GLY A 68 3.11 -18.97 1.31
C GLY A 68 2.17 -19.07 2.52
N PHE A 69 2.43 -18.32 3.59
CA PHE A 69 1.61 -18.27 4.80
C PHE A 69 0.94 -16.92 4.99
N HIS A 70 -0.26 -16.94 5.58
CA HIS A 70 -0.96 -15.74 6.05
C HIS A 70 -1.04 -15.78 7.57
N VAL A 71 -0.51 -14.74 8.23
CA VAL A 71 -0.55 -14.65 9.70
C VAL A 71 -1.95 -14.24 10.15
N THR A 72 -2.60 -15.09 10.93
CA THR A 72 -3.97 -14.88 11.45
C THR A 72 -3.97 -14.25 12.84
N ARG A 73 -2.97 -14.56 13.68
CA ARG A 73 -2.83 -14.02 15.04
C ARG A 73 -1.36 -13.85 15.41
N ARG A 74 -1.04 -12.79 16.15
CA ARG A 74 0.27 -12.53 16.74
C ARG A 74 0.07 -12.17 18.21
N ASP A 75 0.86 -12.78 19.07
CA ASP A 75 0.94 -12.48 20.48
C ASP A 75 2.41 -12.22 20.85
N PRO A 76 2.84 -10.95 20.91
CA PRO A 76 4.24 -10.60 21.21
C PRO A 76 4.61 -10.83 22.67
N GLU A 77 3.64 -10.96 23.59
CA GLU A 77 3.91 -11.26 25.00
C GLU A 77 4.10 -12.76 25.22
N ALA A 78 3.23 -13.59 24.59
CA ALA A 78 3.36 -15.04 24.60
C ALA A 78 4.43 -15.55 23.60
N HIS A 79 4.91 -14.69 22.70
CA HIS A 79 5.78 -15.03 21.57
C HIS A 79 5.19 -16.16 20.72
N GLU A 80 3.92 -15.99 20.38
CA GLU A 80 3.12 -16.96 19.63
C GLU A 80 2.57 -16.33 18.35
N VAL A 81 2.73 -17.06 17.24
CA VAL A 81 2.25 -16.62 15.93
C VAL A 81 1.46 -17.75 15.29
N HIS A 82 0.22 -17.47 14.95
CA HIS A 82 -0.63 -18.37 14.17
C HIS A 82 -0.59 -17.95 12.71
N ALA A 83 -0.34 -18.91 11.83
CA ALA A 83 -0.37 -18.68 10.40
C ALA A 83 -1.06 -19.83 9.68
N VAL A 84 -1.73 -19.51 8.58
CA VAL A 84 -2.45 -20.47 7.74
C VAL A 84 -1.75 -20.58 6.40
N ALA A 85 -1.53 -21.80 5.92
CA ALA A 85 -1.00 -22.07 4.60
C ALA A 85 -1.99 -21.60 3.53
N THR A 86 -1.56 -20.72 2.64
CA THR A 86 -2.47 -20.08 1.67
C THR A 86 -2.72 -20.92 0.42
N GLY A 87 -1.81 -21.86 0.09
CA GLY A 87 -1.78 -22.51 -1.22
C GLY A 87 -1.42 -21.59 -2.39
N GLY A 88 -1.05 -20.33 -2.10
CA GLY A 88 -0.63 -19.33 -3.08
C GLY A 88 0.87 -19.43 -3.43
N PRO A 89 1.38 -18.50 -4.26
CA PRO A 89 2.78 -18.48 -4.64
C PRO A 89 3.69 -18.24 -3.42
N ALA A 90 4.74 -19.05 -3.30
CA ALA A 90 5.75 -18.96 -2.25
C ALA A 90 7.14 -18.67 -2.87
N PRO A 91 7.38 -17.44 -3.34
CA PRO A 91 8.58 -17.09 -4.12
C PRO A 91 9.89 -17.29 -3.36
N ALA A 92 9.92 -17.09 -2.04
CA ALA A 92 11.15 -17.33 -1.27
C ALA A 92 11.47 -18.82 -1.13
N CYS A 93 10.45 -19.70 -1.11
CA CYS A 93 10.66 -21.15 -1.13
C CYS A 93 11.29 -21.58 -2.45
N ALA A 94 10.75 -21.08 -3.58
CA ALA A 94 11.30 -21.36 -4.90
C ALA A 94 12.74 -20.87 -5.05
N LEU A 95 13.05 -19.66 -4.58
CA LEU A 95 14.42 -19.12 -4.59
C LEU A 95 15.39 -19.92 -3.71
N ALA A 96 14.90 -20.50 -2.62
CA ALA A 96 15.69 -21.34 -1.73
C ALA A 96 15.79 -22.80 -2.21
N GLY A 97 15.09 -23.18 -3.29
CA GLY A 97 15.03 -24.57 -3.76
C GLY A 97 14.31 -25.51 -2.79
N VAL A 98 13.36 -25.00 -2.00
CA VAL A 98 12.60 -25.73 -0.97
C VAL A 98 11.14 -25.85 -1.38
N GLU A 99 10.50 -26.97 -1.05
CA GLU A 99 9.08 -27.21 -1.33
C GLU A 99 8.17 -26.24 -0.57
N ALA A 100 7.13 -25.75 -1.24
CA ALA A 100 6.15 -24.84 -0.65
C ALA A 100 4.99 -25.60 0.04
N PRO A 101 4.47 -25.09 1.17
CA PRO A 101 4.88 -23.87 1.85
C PRO A 101 6.15 -24.06 2.69
N CYS A 102 6.88 -22.98 2.94
CA CYS A 102 8.10 -23.00 3.73
C CYS A 102 8.19 -21.78 4.65
N LEU A 103 9.13 -21.79 5.59
CA LEU A 103 9.42 -20.67 6.50
C LEU A 103 10.77 -20.04 6.10
N PRO A 104 10.77 -18.99 5.27
CA PRO A 104 11.97 -18.23 4.92
C PRO A 104 12.46 -17.42 6.12
N LEU A 105 13.76 -17.46 6.39
CA LEU A 105 14.37 -16.70 7.47
C LEU A 105 14.86 -15.32 7.02
N ARG A 106 14.57 -14.30 7.82
CA ARG A 106 14.97 -12.91 7.62
C ARG A 106 16.28 -12.53 8.31
N LEU A 107 17.19 -13.49 8.48
CA LEU A 107 18.49 -13.27 9.15
C LEU A 107 19.31 -12.15 8.48
N LEU A 108 19.37 -12.11 7.15
CA LEU A 108 20.14 -11.09 6.43
C LEU A 108 19.54 -9.67 6.61
N PRO A 109 18.23 -9.43 6.39
CA PRO A 109 17.59 -8.16 6.74
C PRO A 109 17.81 -7.74 8.20
N LEU A 110 17.63 -8.66 9.16
CA LEU A 110 17.82 -8.37 10.58
C LEU A 110 19.26 -7.99 10.92
N ALA A 111 20.24 -8.62 10.28
CA ALA A 111 21.65 -8.33 10.48
C ALA A 111 22.03 -6.96 9.92
N ARG A 112 21.50 -6.61 8.73
CA ARG A 112 21.71 -5.29 8.11
C ARG A 112 21.17 -4.16 8.98
N MET A 113 20.00 -4.32 9.58
CA MET A 113 19.42 -3.31 10.48
C MET A 113 20.28 -3.09 11.74
N ARG A 114 21.05 -4.10 12.14
CA ARG A 114 21.97 -4.05 13.29
C ARG A 114 23.41 -3.71 12.91
N LEU A 115 23.70 -3.45 11.62
CA LEU A 115 25.05 -3.29 11.09
C LEU A 115 25.99 -4.45 11.48
N GLN A 116 25.42 -5.66 11.53
CA GLN A 116 26.11 -6.91 11.85
C GLN A 116 26.17 -7.81 10.62
N THR A 117 27.12 -8.74 10.61
CA THR A 117 27.08 -9.89 9.70
C THR A 117 26.02 -10.90 10.14
N ALA A 118 25.53 -11.72 9.21
CA ALA A 118 24.57 -12.79 9.54
C ALA A 118 25.14 -13.78 10.58
N ARG A 119 26.47 -13.99 10.57
CA ARG A 119 27.16 -14.86 11.53
C ARG A 119 27.18 -14.26 12.94
N GLU A 120 27.45 -12.97 13.06
CA GLU A 120 27.42 -12.25 14.35
C GLU A 120 26.01 -12.24 14.94
N LEU A 121 25.00 -11.91 14.12
CA LEU A 121 23.61 -11.95 14.56
C LEU A 121 23.20 -13.36 15.00
N SER A 122 23.52 -14.39 14.20
CA SER A 122 23.21 -15.76 14.58
C SER A 122 23.92 -16.20 15.87
N GLY A 123 25.13 -15.68 16.12
CA GLY A 123 25.90 -15.94 17.33
C GLY A 123 25.30 -15.30 18.58
N CYS A 124 24.75 -14.07 18.46
CA CYS A 124 24.14 -13.37 19.59
C CYS A 124 22.76 -13.93 19.95
N LEU A 125 21.98 -14.40 18.98
CA LEU A 125 20.63 -14.91 19.20
C LEU A 125 20.65 -16.22 20.01
N LYS A 126 20.14 -16.18 21.24
CA LYS A 126 19.97 -17.34 22.14
C LYS A 126 18.50 -17.71 22.28
N GLY A 127 18.20 -18.99 22.46
CA GLY A 127 16.84 -19.52 22.51
C GLY A 127 16.46 -20.26 21.24
N GLY A 128 15.16 -20.38 20.98
CA GLY A 128 14.63 -21.12 19.85
C GLY A 128 13.15 -20.85 19.60
N ILE A 129 12.72 -21.14 18.39
CA ILE A 129 11.32 -21.09 17.97
C ILE A 129 10.93 -22.52 17.58
N THR A 130 9.85 -23.01 18.13
CA THR A 130 9.26 -24.32 17.78
C THR A 130 8.07 -24.09 16.86
N VAL A 131 7.99 -24.88 15.80
CA VAL A 131 6.85 -24.90 14.89
C VAL A 131 5.97 -26.08 15.27
N GLU A 132 4.69 -25.80 15.50
CA GLU A 132 3.65 -26.78 15.77
C GLU A 132 2.69 -26.82 14.57
N VAL A 133 2.45 -28.02 14.06
CA VAL A 133 1.44 -28.30 13.03
C VAL A 133 0.35 -29.10 13.71
N PRO A 134 -0.78 -28.47 14.12
CA PRO A 134 -1.93 -29.17 14.64
C PRO A 134 -2.35 -30.24 13.65
N GLY A 135 -2.53 -31.47 14.12
CA GLY A 135 -3.05 -32.53 13.25
C GLY A 135 -4.43 -32.12 12.75
N ALA A 136 -4.67 -32.25 11.45
CA ALA A 136 -5.94 -31.87 10.83
C ALA A 136 -7.11 -32.54 11.56
N VAL A 137 -7.83 -31.78 12.38
CA VAL A 137 -9.20 -32.13 12.75
C VAL A 137 -10.00 -31.73 11.53
N VAL A 138 -10.22 -32.69 10.63
CA VAL A 138 -11.26 -32.54 9.61
C VAL A 138 -12.58 -32.74 10.36
N PRO A 139 -13.36 -31.70 10.71
CA PRO A 139 -14.73 -31.97 11.08
C PRO A 139 -15.39 -32.65 9.88
N PRO A 140 -16.10 -33.79 10.06
CA PRO A 140 -16.84 -34.39 8.96
C PRO A 140 -17.84 -33.34 8.50
N VAL A 141 -17.67 -32.81 7.29
CA VAL A 141 -18.67 -31.96 6.67
C VAL A 141 -19.83 -32.89 6.29
N PRO A 142 -21.00 -32.83 6.94
CA PRO A 142 -22.14 -33.63 6.53
C PRO A 142 -22.50 -33.28 5.08
N PRO A 143 -22.75 -34.25 4.20
CA PRO A 143 -23.22 -33.99 2.84
C PRO A 143 -24.64 -33.45 2.91
N GLY A 144 -24.78 -32.13 3.06
CA GLY A 144 -26.09 -31.52 3.23
C GLY A 144 -26.13 -30.04 3.60
N ALA A 145 -25.00 -29.38 3.87
CA ALA A 145 -24.99 -27.95 4.17
C ALA A 145 -23.73 -27.27 3.61
N ALA A 146 -23.69 -27.06 2.28
CA ALA A 146 -22.70 -26.20 1.67
C ALA A 146 -23.36 -25.24 0.67
N PRO A 147 -23.99 -24.13 1.13
CA PRO A 147 -24.38 -23.05 0.24
C PRO A 147 -23.17 -22.33 -0.40
N TYR A 148 -21.92 -22.69 -0.03
CA TYR A 148 -20.71 -22.01 -0.50
C TYR A 148 -20.04 -22.62 -1.74
N VAL A 149 -20.39 -23.86 -2.14
CA VAL A 149 -19.78 -24.46 -3.35
C VAL A 149 -20.45 -23.96 -4.63
N GLN A 150 -21.68 -23.44 -4.55
CA GLN A 150 -22.28 -22.66 -5.63
C GLN A 150 -21.69 -21.25 -5.75
N GLY A 151 -21.09 -20.71 -4.68
CA GLY A 151 -20.44 -19.40 -4.68
C GLY A 151 -19.04 -19.38 -5.30
N ALA A 152 -18.25 -20.44 -5.14
CA ALA A 152 -16.86 -20.50 -5.64
C ALA A 152 -16.78 -20.60 -7.18
N ALA A 153 -17.71 -21.31 -7.82
CA ALA A 153 -17.80 -21.33 -9.28
C ALA A 153 -18.21 -19.97 -9.86
N VAL A 154 -19.08 -19.23 -9.16
CA VAL A 154 -19.47 -17.86 -9.56
C VAL A 154 -18.34 -16.86 -9.31
N LEU A 155 -17.60 -16.96 -8.21
CA LEU A 155 -16.49 -16.03 -7.91
C LEU A 155 -15.25 -16.27 -8.78
N LEU A 156 -14.92 -17.51 -9.14
CA LEU A 156 -13.87 -17.79 -10.13
C LEU A 156 -14.29 -17.36 -11.54
N GLY A 157 -15.57 -17.52 -11.90
CA GLY A 157 -16.14 -17.00 -13.14
C GLY A 157 -16.11 -15.47 -13.21
N VAL A 158 -16.50 -14.78 -12.13
CA VAL A 158 -16.46 -13.30 -12.03
C VAL A 158 -15.03 -12.79 -11.98
N GLY A 159 -14.12 -13.47 -11.28
CA GLY A 159 -12.70 -13.10 -11.24
C GLY A 159 -12.01 -13.22 -12.60
N ALA A 160 -12.29 -14.30 -13.35
CA ALA A 160 -11.79 -14.45 -14.72
C ALA A 160 -12.41 -13.42 -15.67
N LEU A 161 -13.72 -13.15 -15.58
CA LEU A 161 -14.38 -12.11 -16.37
C LEU A 161 -13.90 -10.70 -16.00
N ALA A 162 -13.58 -10.45 -14.74
CA ALA A 162 -12.99 -9.20 -14.27
C ALA A 162 -11.54 -9.04 -14.75
N ALA A 163 -10.74 -10.11 -14.76
CA ALA A 163 -9.38 -10.10 -15.28
C ALA A 163 -9.36 -9.91 -16.81
N ILE A 164 -10.26 -10.59 -17.54
CA ILE A 164 -10.45 -10.41 -18.99
C ILE A 164 -11.00 -9.01 -19.29
N GLY A 165 -11.97 -8.54 -18.51
CA GLY A 165 -12.51 -7.19 -18.59
C GLY A 165 -11.45 -6.12 -18.34
N TRP A 166 -10.58 -6.33 -17.34
CA TRP A 166 -9.46 -5.45 -17.02
C TRP A 166 -8.37 -5.49 -18.09
N ALA A 167 -8.04 -6.66 -18.63
CA ALA A 167 -7.10 -6.80 -19.75
C ALA A 167 -7.65 -6.15 -21.02
N ALA A 168 -8.93 -6.35 -21.34
CA ALA A 168 -9.62 -5.70 -22.45
C ALA A 168 -9.74 -4.18 -22.24
N GLN A 169 -9.98 -3.73 -21.01
CA GLN A 169 -9.99 -2.32 -20.64
C GLN A 169 -8.60 -1.70 -20.74
N ARG A 170 -7.53 -2.40 -20.32
CA ARG A 170 -6.14 -1.97 -20.52
C ARG A 170 -5.79 -1.88 -22.00
N ARG A 171 -6.20 -2.86 -22.81
CA ARG A 171 -6.00 -2.82 -24.27
C ARG A 171 -6.78 -1.67 -24.91
N ARG A 172 -8.03 -1.44 -24.50
CA ARG A 172 -8.83 -0.28 -24.95
C ARG A 172 -8.28 1.05 -24.45
N ALA A 173 -7.72 1.12 -23.24
CA ALA A 173 -7.09 2.34 -22.73
C ALA A 173 -5.79 2.66 -23.47
N ARG A 174 -5.09 1.65 -23.98
CA ARG A 174 -3.89 1.80 -24.82
C ARG A 174 -4.21 2.06 -26.30
N SER A 175 -5.44 1.86 -26.76
CA SER A 175 -5.82 2.15 -28.14
C SER A 175 -5.85 3.67 -28.41
N PRO A 176 -5.63 4.11 -29.67
CA PRO A 176 -5.65 5.53 -30.02
C PRO A 176 -6.95 6.23 -29.60
N SER A 177 -8.08 5.52 -29.76
CA SER A 177 -9.41 5.97 -29.35
C SER A 177 -9.57 6.08 -27.84
N GLY A 178 -9.03 5.14 -27.07
CA GLY A 178 -9.03 5.21 -25.61
C GLY A 178 -8.20 6.36 -25.07
N GLN A 179 -7.04 6.63 -25.67
CA GLN A 179 -6.19 7.75 -25.30
C GLN A 179 -6.87 9.10 -25.58
N LEU A 180 -7.54 9.24 -26.73
CA LEU A 180 -8.27 10.45 -27.07
C LEU A 180 -9.48 10.70 -26.16
N ILE A 181 -10.25 9.66 -25.86
CA ILE A 181 -11.37 9.73 -24.89
C ILE A 181 -10.84 10.06 -23.49
N ALA A 182 -9.72 9.46 -23.08
CA ALA A 182 -9.10 9.75 -21.79
C ALA A 182 -8.62 11.20 -21.70
N LEU A 183 -8.01 11.72 -22.76
CA LEU A 183 -7.62 13.13 -22.87
C LEU A 183 -8.83 14.05 -22.71
N ALA A 184 -9.89 13.85 -23.51
CA ALA A 184 -11.12 14.64 -23.42
C ALA A 184 -11.79 14.57 -22.04
N ARG A 185 -11.78 13.41 -21.37
CA ARG A 185 -12.27 13.26 -19.98
C ARG A 185 -11.43 14.05 -18.99
N ARG A 186 -10.10 14.03 -19.11
CA ARG A 186 -9.20 14.81 -18.26
C ARG A 186 -9.40 16.31 -18.46
N THR A 187 -9.49 16.78 -19.72
CA THR A 187 -9.79 18.18 -20.02
C THR A 187 -11.13 18.60 -19.41
N ARG A 188 -12.19 17.78 -19.54
CA ARG A 188 -13.48 18.05 -18.88
C ARG A 188 -13.37 18.12 -17.35
N ALA A 189 -12.59 17.22 -16.74
CA ALA A 189 -12.39 17.21 -15.30
C ALA A 189 -11.62 18.44 -14.81
N LYS A 190 -10.58 18.87 -15.54
CA LYS A 190 -9.85 20.12 -15.27
C LYS A 190 -10.75 21.33 -15.44
N LEU A 191 -11.55 21.36 -16.49
CA LEU A 191 -12.50 22.44 -16.75
C LEU A 191 -13.53 22.61 -15.62
N ARG A 192 -14.04 21.51 -15.05
CA ARG A 192 -14.95 21.56 -13.90
C ARG A 192 -14.32 22.12 -12.61
N ARG A 193 -12.99 22.12 -12.53
CA ARG A 193 -12.23 22.64 -11.39
C ARG A 193 -11.62 24.02 -11.66
N ALA A 194 -11.67 24.47 -12.91
CA ALA A 194 -11.18 25.78 -13.32
C ALA A 194 -12.17 26.87 -12.87
N ASP A 195 -11.72 28.12 -12.94
CA ASP A 195 -12.54 29.28 -12.67
C ASP A 195 -13.82 29.26 -13.55
N PRO A 196 -15.00 29.54 -13.00
CA PRO A 196 -16.26 29.61 -13.75
C PRO A 196 -16.19 30.48 -15.02
N VAL A 197 -15.40 31.56 -15.00
CA VAL A 197 -15.22 32.48 -16.13
C VAL A 197 -14.55 31.79 -17.32
N VAL A 198 -13.57 30.93 -17.05
CA VAL A 198 -12.84 30.15 -18.07
C VAL A 198 -13.63 28.90 -18.48
N ALA A 199 -14.35 28.30 -17.52
CA ALA A 199 -15.09 27.06 -17.73
C ALA A 199 -16.34 27.22 -18.60
N ALA A 200 -17.10 28.30 -18.39
CA ALA A 200 -18.40 28.54 -19.05
C ALA A 200 -18.37 28.49 -20.59
N PRO A 201 -17.45 29.17 -21.30
CA PRO A 201 -17.44 29.16 -22.77
C PRO A 201 -16.92 27.84 -23.37
N LEU A 202 -16.07 27.11 -22.63
CA LEU A 202 -15.40 25.91 -23.15
C LEU A 202 -16.17 24.61 -22.86
N ALA A 203 -17.01 24.60 -21.82
CA ALA A 203 -17.75 23.43 -21.39
C ALA A 203 -18.60 22.79 -22.51
N PRO A 204 -19.46 23.52 -23.23
CA PRO A 204 -20.30 22.91 -24.25
C PRO A 204 -19.48 22.30 -25.40
N ALA A 205 -18.37 22.93 -25.80
CA ALA A 205 -17.50 22.43 -26.86
C ALA A 205 -16.77 21.14 -26.47
N VAL A 206 -16.24 21.07 -25.24
CA VAL A 206 -15.57 19.87 -24.71
C VAL A 206 -16.56 18.73 -24.50
N GLU A 207 -17.80 19.03 -24.07
CA GLU A 207 -18.85 18.02 -23.92
C GLU A 207 -19.35 17.48 -25.27
N ALA A 208 -19.52 18.33 -26.28
CA ALA A 208 -19.85 17.92 -27.64
C ALA A 208 -18.74 17.03 -28.24
N ALA A 209 -17.48 17.42 -28.07
CA ALA A 209 -16.33 16.63 -28.52
C ALA A 209 -16.28 15.26 -27.82
N LEU A 210 -16.51 15.21 -26.51
CA LEU A 210 -16.59 13.96 -25.75
C LEU A 210 -17.76 13.08 -26.23
N GLY A 211 -18.91 13.68 -26.55
CA GLY A 211 -20.08 12.99 -27.10
C GLY A 211 -19.78 12.34 -28.44
N ALA A 212 -19.22 13.10 -29.38
CA ALA A 212 -18.83 12.61 -30.70
C ALA A 212 -17.80 11.47 -30.63
N LEU A 213 -16.80 11.57 -29.73
CA LEU A 213 -15.80 10.53 -29.51
C LEU A 213 -16.40 9.25 -28.89
N LYS A 214 -17.39 9.38 -27.98
CA LYS A 214 -18.07 8.22 -27.38
C LYS A 214 -18.94 7.46 -28.38
N GLN A 215 -19.59 8.17 -29.29
CA GLN A 215 -20.45 7.59 -30.32
C GLN A 215 -19.68 6.98 -31.50
N ARG A 216 -18.33 6.94 -31.43
CA ARG A 216 -17.43 6.52 -32.52
C ARG A 216 -17.59 7.36 -33.80
N GLY A 217 -18.10 8.59 -33.70
CA GLY A 217 -18.29 9.47 -34.85
C GLY A 217 -16.98 9.99 -35.45
N VAL A 218 -15.86 9.86 -34.75
CA VAL A 218 -14.53 10.26 -35.21
C VAL A 218 -13.52 9.17 -34.88
N ASP A 219 -12.80 8.67 -35.89
CA ASP A 219 -11.67 7.77 -35.67
C ASP A 219 -10.47 8.55 -35.12
N ALA A 220 -9.96 8.11 -33.96
CA ALA A 220 -8.84 8.75 -33.30
C ALA A 220 -7.51 8.61 -34.07
N ALA A 221 -7.40 7.62 -34.97
CA ALA A 221 -6.23 7.48 -35.83
C ALA A 221 -6.25 8.43 -37.04
N SER A 222 -7.43 8.99 -37.38
CA SER A 222 -7.63 9.88 -38.53
C SER A 222 -7.01 11.25 -38.35
N ALA A 223 -6.90 12.01 -39.45
CA ALA A 223 -6.41 13.39 -39.42
C ALA A 223 -7.29 14.29 -38.56
N GLU A 224 -8.61 14.09 -38.57
CA GLU A 224 -9.60 14.79 -37.76
C GLU A 224 -9.44 14.45 -36.27
N GLY A 225 -9.26 13.15 -35.94
CA GLY A 225 -8.99 12.71 -34.57
C GLY A 225 -7.72 13.31 -33.99
N ARG A 226 -6.64 13.38 -34.78
CA ARG A 226 -5.38 14.04 -34.39
C ARG A 226 -5.55 15.55 -34.19
N ARG A 227 -6.32 16.21 -35.05
CA ARG A 227 -6.64 17.65 -34.92
C ARG A 227 -7.39 17.93 -33.62
N ILE A 228 -8.40 17.12 -33.28
CA ILE A 228 -9.14 17.24 -32.02
C ILE A 228 -8.22 16.99 -30.82
N ALA A 229 -7.37 15.96 -30.89
CA ALA A 229 -6.39 15.69 -29.83
C ALA A 229 -5.49 16.89 -29.56
N GLU A 230 -5.00 17.54 -30.62
CA GLU A 230 -4.10 18.68 -30.51
C GLU A 230 -4.78 19.93 -29.95
N VAL A 231 -6.04 20.19 -30.33
CA VAL A 231 -6.84 21.27 -29.73
C VAL A 231 -7.07 20.99 -28.24
N LEU A 232 -7.45 19.77 -27.86
CA LEU A 232 -7.66 19.39 -26.46
C LEU A 232 -6.39 19.53 -25.62
N ARG A 233 -5.21 19.20 -26.17
CA ARG A 233 -3.93 19.43 -25.48
C ARG A 233 -3.66 20.91 -25.26
N ARG A 234 -3.88 21.76 -26.27
CA ARG A 234 -3.71 23.21 -26.12
C ARG A 234 -4.65 23.80 -25.08
N VAL A 235 -5.90 23.33 -25.04
CA VAL A 235 -6.86 23.72 -23.98
C VAL A 235 -6.36 23.25 -22.61
N GLU A 236 -5.87 22.03 -22.49
CA GLU A 236 -5.33 21.51 -21.22
C GLU A 236 -4.16 22.36 -20.70
N VAL A 237 -3.20 22.71 -21.56
CA VAL A 237 -2.07 23.59 -21.20
C VAL A 237 -2.55 24.97 -20.73
N ARG A 238 -3.55 25.54 -21.40
CA ARG A 238 -4.12 26.85 -21.01
C ARG A 238 -4.89 26.78 -19.69
N LEU A 239 -5.61 25.68 -19.44
CA LEU A 239 -6.27 25.46 -18.15
C LEU A 239 -5.25 25.31 -17.01
N ASP A 240 -4.16 24.59 -17.23
CA ASP A 240 -3.11 24.44 -16.22
C ASP A 240 -2.45 25.79 -15.90
N ALA A 241 -2.17 26.63 -16.91
CA ALA A 241 -1.66 27.98 -16.71
C ALA A 241 -2.63 28.84 -15.86
N SER A 242 -3.93 28.81 -16.17
CA SER A 242 -4.94 29.58 -15.41
C SER A 242 -5.04 29.15 -13.93
N VAL A 243 -4.80 27.86 -13.63
CA VAL A 243 -4.82 27.37 -12.25
C VAL A 243 -3.60 27.87 -11.47
N VAL A 244 -2.43 27.93 -12.13
CA VAL A 244 -1.20 28.47 -11.53
C VAL A 244 -1.35 29.97 -11.26
N GLU A 245 -1.85 30.73 -12.23
CA GLU A 245 -2.14 32.16 -12.07
C GLU A 245 -3.13 32.41 -10.92
N ALA A 246 -4.27 31.71 -10.90
CA ALA A 246 -5.25 31.86 -9.84
C ALA A 246 -4.71 31.46 -8.45
N ARG A 247 -3.72 30.56 -8.39
CA ARG A 247 -3.04 30.22 -7.14
C ARG A 247 -2.10 31.33 -6.70
N ALA A 248 -1.30 31.88 -7.61
CA ALA A 248 -0.42 33.01 -7.31
C ALA A 248 -1.22 34.22 -6.79
N ASP A 249 -2.35 34.56 -7.43
CA ASP A 249 -3.22 35.66 -7.01
C ASP A 249 -3.83 35.44 -5.62
N ARG A 250 -4.12 34.19 -5.25
CA ARG A 250 -4.63 33.86 -3.91
C ARG A 250 -3.52 33.98 -2.86
N GLU A 251 -2.33 33.48 -3.16
CA GLU A 251 -1.17 33.58 -2.26
C GLU A 251 -0.80 35.05 -2.00
N GLN A 252 -0.84 35.90 -3.03
CA GLN A 252 -0.65 37.35 -2.88
C GLN A 252 -1.72 37.99 -1.99
N ARG A 253 -3.00 37.72 -2.24
CA ARG A 253 -4.08 38.27 -1.40
C ARG A 253 -3.97 37.88 0.07
N ILE A 254 -3.60 36.63 0.35
CA ILE A 254 -3.37 36.16 1.71
C ILE A 254 -2.19 36.90 2.33
N ALA A 255 -1.10 37.11 1.59
CA ALA A 255 0.04 37.88 2.09
C ALA A 255 -0.34 39.33 2.41
N ASP A 256 -1.09 40.00 1.53
CA ASP A 256 -1.56 41.37 1.74
C ASP A 256 -2.51 41.48 2.94
N GLU A 257 -3.39 40.49 3.13
CA GLU A 257 -4.28 40.42 4.29
C GLU A 257 -3.51 40.27 5.60
N LEU A 258 -2.52 39.37 5.64
CA LEU A 258 -1.65 39.19 6.81
C LEU A 258 -0.85 40.45 7.14
N VAL A 259 -0.35 41.18 6.13
CA VAL A 259 0.33 42.46 6.35
C VAL A 259 -0.61 43.47 7.01
N ARG A 260 -1.85 43.60 6.51
CA ARG A 260 -2.84 44.51 7.10
C ARG A 260 -3.20 44.14 8.54
N GLU A 261 -3.34 42.86 8.86
CA GLU A 261 -3.60 42.40 10.22
C GLU A 261 -2.45 42.77 11.18
N VAL A 262 -1.20 42.62 10.72
CA VAL A 262 -0.02 43.01 11.51
C VAL A 262 0.04 44.52 11.70
N GLU A 263 -0.19 45.31 10.66
CA GLU A 263 -0.23 46.78 10.75
C GLU A 263 -1.33 47.25 11.72
N SER A 264 -2.52 46.65 11.65
CA SER A 264 -3.63 46.95 12.56
C SER A 264 -3.30 46.58 14.02
N ALA A 265 -2.59 45.46 14.24
CA ALA A 265 -2.15 45.05 15.57
C ALA A 265 -1.07 46.00 16.14
N LEU A 266 -0.17 46.51 15.29
CA LEU A 266 0.84 47.48 15.69
C LEU A 266 0.20 48.82 16.07
N GLU A 267 -0.77 49.31 15.29
CA GLU A 267 -1.49 50.55 15.60
C GLU A 267 -2.22 50.47 16.96
N ALA A 268 -2.86 49.33 17.25
CA ALA A 268 -3.50 49.11 18.55
C ALA A 268 -2.50 49.12 19.72
N VAL A 269 -1.27 48.60 19.52
CA VAL A 269 -0.21 48.66 20.55
C VAL A 269 0.24 50.10 20.79
N ASP A 270 0.40 50.88 19.72
CA ASP A 270 0.79 52.29 19.81
C ASP A 270 -0.27 53.14 20.52
N GLU A 271 -1.56 52.90 20.24
CA GLU A 271 -2.69 53.55 20.95
C GLU A 271 -2.67 53.26 22.46
N VAL A 272 -2.46 52.00 22.86
CA VAL A 272 -2.36 51.62 24.28
C VAL A 272 -1.14 52.28 24.94
N ALA A 273 -0.01 52.36 24.23
CA ALA A 273 1.20 53.01 24.73
C ALA A 273 1.04 54.54 24.86
N ALA A 274 0.25 55.17 23.99
CA ALA A 274 -0.12 56.58 24.10
C ALA A 274 -1.05 56.83 25.30
N ALA A 275 -2.13 56.05 25.43
CA ALA A 275 -3.09 56.16 26.54
C ALA A 275 -2.41 55.97 27.91
N ARG A 276 -1.42 55.07 28.01
CA ARG A 276 -0.66 54.86 29.25
C ARG A 276 0.24 56.04 29.63
N ARG A 277 0.67 56.86 28.66
CA ARG A 277 1.45 58.08 28.91
C ARG A 277 0.59 59.22 29.42
N ASP A 278 -0.64 59.36 28.94
CA ASP A 278 -1.57 60.42 29.36
C ASP A 278 -2.19 60.20 30.76
N HIS A 279 -2.03 59.00 31.34
CA HIS A 279 -2.45 58.67 32.70
C HIS A 279 -1.31 58.71 33.75
N ARG A 280 -0.15 59.27 33.39
CA ARG A 280 0.94 59.60 34.31
C ARG A 280 1.08 61.11 34.48
#